data_AF-A0A958DNA0-F1
#
_entry.id   AF-A0A958DNA0-F1
#
_cell.length_a   1.000
_cell.length_b   1.000
_cell.length_c   1.000
_cell.angle_alpha   90.00
_cell.angle_beta   90.00
_cell.angle_gamma   90.00
#
_symmetry.space_group_name_H-M   'P 1'
#
loop_
_entity.id
_entity.type
_entity.pdbx_description
1 polymer ?
#
loop_
_entity_poly.entity_id
_entity_poly.type
_entity_poly.pdbx_seq_one_letter_code
_entity_poly.pdbx_strand_id
1 'polypeptide(L)'
;IPRLQRRTNYLSMIANVATLTGLMGTIYGLIIAFASVGNADIPEDQKTRLLAAGISTAMNTTIFGLAVAIPTIVLYNVIQNKTAQIIDDMDEHLVKLINLITGSR
;
A
#
# COMPACT_ATOMS: atom_id res chain seq x y z
N ILE A 1 -4.81 -20.83 14.73
CA ILE A 1 -4.85 -20.29 13.36
C ILE A 1 -5.24 -18.79 13.26
N PRO A 2 -6.38 -18.28 13.81
CA PRO A 2 -6.88 -16.94 13.43
C PRO A 2 -6.20 -15.72 14.09
N ARG A 3 -5.30 -15.90 15.07
CA ARG A 3 -4.67 -14.77 15.78
C ARG A 3 -3.40 -14.23 15.09
N LEU A 4 -2.66 -15.07 14.35
CA LEU A 4 -1.48 -14.61 13.60
C LEU A 4 -1.87 -13.82 12.34
N GLN A 5 -2.84 -14.29 11.55
CA GLN A 5 -3.33 -13.58 10.35
C GLN A 5 -4.01 -12.24 10.67
N ARG A 6 -4.58 -12.08 11.87
CA ARG A 6 -5.34 -10.88 12.23
C ARG A 6 -4.48 -9.61 12.25
N ARG A 7 -3.18 -9.71 12.59
CA ARG A 7 -2.28 -8.54 12.61
C ARG A 7 -1.61 -8.27 11.28
N THR A 8 -1.34 -9.29 10.47
CA THR A 8 -0.74 -9.14 9.14
C THR A 8 -1.67 -8.35 8.20
N ASN A 9 -2.98 -8.61 8.22
CA ASN A 9 -3.92 -7.94 7.32
C ASN A 9 -3.97 -6.41 7.48
N TYR A 10 -3.66 -5.88 8.67
CA TYR A 10 -3.59 -4.43 8.88
C TYR A 10 -2.45 -3.78 8.10
N LEU A 11 -1.30 -4.46 7.94
CA LEU A 11 -0.18 -3.93 7.15
C LEU A 11 -0.55 -3.83 5.66
N SER A 12 -1.21 -4.86 5.12
CA SER A 12 -1.71 -4.83 3.74
C SER A 12 -2.74 -3.74 3.53
N MET A 13 -3.65 -3.55 4.49
CA MET A 13 -4.63 -2.45 4.44
C MET A 13 -3.94 -1.08 4.43
N ILE A 14 -2.95 -0.85 5.31
CA ILE A 14 -2.22 0.42 5.38
C ILE A 14 -1.46 0.70 4.07
N ALA A 15 -0.82 -0.32 3.47
CA ALA A 15 -0.15 -0.17 2.18
C ALA A 15 -1.10 0.26 1.05
N ASN A 16 -2.28 -0.37 1.00
CA ASN A 16 -3.32 -0.01 0.02
C ASN A 16 -3.84 1.42 0.27
N VAL A 17 -4.13 1.77 1.52
CA VAL A 17 -4.56 3.12 1.88
C VAL A 17 -3.49 4.16 1.52
N ALA A 18 -2.21 3.91 1.82
CA ALA A 18 -1.11 4.82 1.46
C ALA A 18 -1.02 5.06 -0.06
N THR A 19 -1.21 4.01 -0.86
CA THR A 19 -1.23 4.11 -2.33
C THR A 19 -2.43 4.94 -2.81
N LEU A 20 -3.61 4.66 -2.27
CA LEU A 20 -4.84 5.39 -2.60
C LEU A 20 -4.76 6.86 -2.18
N THR A 21 -4.12 7.17 -1.04
CA THR A 21 -3.86 8.55 -0.60
C THR A 21 -2.90 9.28 -1.55
N GLY A 22 -1.88 8.60 -2.06
CA GLY A 22 -0.98 9.16 -3.09
C GLY A 22 -1.71 9.48 -4.40
N LEU A 23 -2.58 8.57 -4.86
CA LEU A 23 -3.44 8.80 -6.03
C LEU A 23 -4.47 9.92 -5.80
N MET A 24 -5.02 10.04 -4.59
CA MET A 24 -5.90 11.16 -4.25
C MET A 24 -5.14 12.50 -4.31
N GLY A 25 -3.88 12.51 -3.87
CA GLY A 25 -3.01 13.69 -3.93
C GLY A 25 -2.75 14.20 -5.35
N THR A 26 -2.63 13.29 -6.34
CA THR A 26 -2.48 13.71 -7.74
C THR A 26 -3.72 14.41 -8.27
N ILE A 27 -4.90 13.85 -7.97
CA ILE A 27 -6.19 14.42 -8.37
C ILE A 27 -6.33 15.81 -7.75
N TYR A 28 -6.01 15.96 -6.47
CA TYR A 28 -6.06 17.25 -5.79
C TYR A 28 -5.10 18.29 -6.43
N GLY A 29 -3.85 17.91 -6.71
CA GLY A 29 -2.88 18.80 -7.35
C GLY A 29 -3.30 19.23 -8.77
N LEU A 30 -3.91 18.32 -9.53
CA LEU A 30 -4.46 18.65 -10.86
C LEU A 30 -5.67 19.57 -10.77
N ILE A 31 -6.57 19.39 -9.79
CA ILE A 31 -7.71 20.29 -9.57
C ILE A 31 -7.22 21.73 -9.35
N ILE A 32 -6.19 21.91 -8.51
CA ILE A 32 -5.60 23.24 -8.27
C ILE A 32 -4.96 23.78 -9.55
N ALA A 33 -4.19 22.95 -10.26
CA ALA A 33 -3.51 23.35 -11.50
C ALA A 33 -4.50 23.90 -12.53
N PHE A 34 -5.61 23.19 -12.77
CA PHE A 34 -6.64 23.61 -13.72
C PHE A 34 -7.46 24.79 -13.21
N ALA A 35 -7.73 24.89 -11.91
CA ALA A 35 -8.39 26.05 -11.31
C ALA A 35 -7.60 27.34 -11.54
N SER A 36 -6.26 27.28 -11.44
CA SER A 36 -5.40 28.44 -11.71
C SER A 36 -5.37 28.88 -13.18
N VAL A 37 -5.72 28.01 -14.14
CA VAL A 37 -5.75 28.37 -15.57
C VAL A 37 -7.08 28.98 -15.99
N GLY A 38 -8.17 28.61 -15.31
CA GLY A 38 -9.51 29.12 -15.60
C GLY A 38 -9.67 30.63 -15.34
N ASN A 39 -8.71 31.26 -14.66
CA ASN A 39 -8.70 32.70 -14.45
C ASN A 39 -8.32 33.43 -15.74
N ALA A 40 -9.28 34.19 -16.28
CA ALA A 40 -9.15 34.89 -17.57
C ALA A 40 -8.07 35.98 -17.57
N ASP A 41 -7.75 36.57 -16.40
CA ASP A 41 -6.82 37.69 -16.25
C ASP A 41 -5.32 37.30 -16.29
N ILE A 42 -5.00 36.00 -16.35
CA ILE A 42 -3.60 35.55 -16.30
C ILE A 42 -3.02 35.46 -17.72
N PRO A 43 -1.85 36.08 -17.99
CA PRO A 43 -1.18 35.97 -19.28
C PRO A 43 -0.73 34.52 -19.57
N GLU A 44 -0.67 34.14 -20.85
CA GLU A 44 -0.48 32.74 -21.28
C GLU A 44 0.84 32.10 -20.80
N ASP A 45 1.88 32.91 -20.66
CA ASP A 45 3.18 32.51 -20.13
C ASP A 45 3.10 32.09 -18.66
N GLN A 46 2.33 32.82 -17.85
CA GLN A 46 2.08 32.48 -16.45
C GLN A 46 1.14 31.28 -16.28
N LYS A 47 0.13 31.13 -17.16
CA LYS A 47 -0.77 29.95 -17.15
C LYS A 47 0.01 28.65 -17.29
N THR A 48 0.97 28.61 -18.22
CA THR A 48 1.80 27.42 -18.46
C THR A 48 2.70 27.10 -17.25
N ARG A 49 3.28 28.13 -16.61
CA ARG A 49 4.11 27.94 -15.40
C ARG A 49 3.29 27.44 -14.21
N LEU A 50 2.08 27.95 -14.01
CA LEU A 50 1.18 27.52 -12.93
C LEU A 50 0.70 26.08 -13.12
N LEU A 51 0.36 25.70 -14.36
CA LEU A 51 0.05 24.31 -14.71
C LEU A 51 1.22 23.38 -14.39
N ALA A 52 2.42 23.72 -14.86
CA ALA A 52 3.61 22.92 -14.64
C ALA A 52 3.92 22.75 -13.15
N ALA A 53 3.73 23.82 -12.34
CA ALA A 53 3.90 23.76 -10.90
C ALA A 53 2.87 22.84 -10.21
N GLY A 54 1.59 22.92 -10.62
CA GLY A 54 0.53 22.06 -10.09
C GLY A 54 0.72 20.58 -10.44
N ILE A 55 1.14 20.29 -11.68
CA ILE A 55 1.49 18.91 -12.11
C ILE A 55 2.71 18.40 -11.35
N SER A 56 3.74 19.23 -11.18
CA SER A 56 4.94 18.86 -10.40
C SER A 56 4.57 18.51 -8.95
N THR A 57 3.68 19.29 -8.33
CA THR A 57 3.18 19.03 -6.99
C THR A 57 2.38 17.72 -6.94
N ALA A 58 1.50 17.50 -7.91
CA ALA A 58 0.74 16.25 -8.05
C ALA A 58 1.67 15.04 -8.12
N MET A 59 2.68 15.08 -8.99
CA MET A 59 3.65 13.99 -9.16
C MET A 59 4.49 13.72 -7.90
N ASN A 60 4.88 14.77 -7.17
CA ASN A 60 5.66 14.62 -5.94
C ASN A 60 4.84 13.89 -4.85
N THR A 61 3.54 14.16 -4.78
CA THR A 61 2.63 13.50 -3.84
C THR A 61 2.51 12.00 -4.12
N THR A 62 2.53 11.58 -5.39
CA THR A 62 2.57 10.16 -5.78
C THR A 62 3.84 9.47 -5.30
N ILE A 63 4.99 10.11 -5.52
CA ILE A 63 6.29 9.55 -5.12
C ILE A 63 6.31 9.33 -3.61
N PHE A 64 5.77 10.26 -2.83
CA PHE A 64 5.65 10.11 -1.39
C PHE A 64 4.72 8.95 -0.99
N GLY A 65 3.56 8.83 -1.62
CA GLY A 65 2.63 7.70 -1.38
C GLY A 65 3.25 6.34 -1.70
N LEU A 66 3.98 6.25 -2.82
CA LEU A 66 4.69 5.03 -3.22
C LEU A 66 5.90 4.74 -2.32
N ALA A 67 6.62 5.76 -1.87
CA ALA A 67 7.76 5.62 -0.96
C ALA A 67 7.35 5.00 0.39
N VAL A 68 6.10 5.19 0.83
CA VAL A 68 5.56 4.54 2.03
C VAL A 68 4.93 3.19 1.70
N ALA A 69 4.23 3.06 0.57
CA ALA A 69 3.54 1.82 0.19
C ALA A 69 4.50 0.65 -0.08
N ILE A 70 5.56 0.88 -0.87
CA ILE A 70 6.54 -0.15 -1.25
C ILE A 70 7.17 -0.85 -0.03
N PRO A 71 7.81 -0.14 0.94
CA PRO A 71 8.42 -0.81 2.09
C PRO A 71 7.38 -1.50 2.98
N THR A 72 6.16 -0.95 3.08
CA THR A 72 5.07 -1.56 3.85
C THR A 72 4.65 -2.91 3.25
N ILE A 73 4.57 -3.02 1.92
CA ILE A 73 4.24 -4.27 1.21
C ILE A 73 5.36 -5.31 1.38
N VAL A 74 6.63 -4.88 1.31
CA VAL A 74 7.77 -5.78 1.52
C VAL A 74 7.74 -6.35 2.94
N LEU A 75 7.53 -5.50 3.95
CA LEU A 75 7.43 -5.93 5.34
C LEU A 75 6.24 -6.88 5.57
N TYR A 76 5.09 -6.59 4.97
CA TYR A 76 3.91 -7.45 5.01
C TYR A 76 4.22 -8.85 4.50
N ASN A 77 4.88 -8.97 3.34
CA ASN A 77 5.23 -10.27 2.75
C ASN A 77 6.18 -11.07 3.64
N VAL A 78 7.16 -10.43 4.27
CA VAL A 78 8.09 -11.11 5.19
C VAL A 78 7.37 -11.70 6.40
N ILE A 79 6.45 -10.94 7.00
CA ILE A 79 5.68 -11.40 8.18
C ILE A 79 4.67 -12.48 7.78
N GLN A 80 4.06 -12.35 6.60
CA GLN A 80 3.13 -13.34 6.06
C GLN A 80 3.83 -14.68 5.81
N ASN A 81 5.02 -14.67 5.21
CA ASN A 81 5.81 -15.89 4.99
C ASN A 81 6.20 -16.57 6.31
N LYS A 82 6.64 -15.81 7.32
CA LYS A 82 6.91 -16.37 8.67
C LYS A 82 5.66 -16.98 9.30
N THR A 83 4.50 -16.35 9.11
CA THR A 83 3.23 -16.87 9.62
C THR A 83 2.85 -18.19 8.95
N ALA A 84 3.04 -18.30 7.63
CA ALA A 84 2.77 -19.52 6.88
C ALA A 84 3.68 -20.66 7.35
N GLN A 85 4.99 -20.42 7.51
CA GLN A 85 5.93 -21.44 8.03
C GLN A 85 5.52 -21.99 9.39
N ILE A 86 5.07 -21.13 10.32
CA ILE A 86 4.60 -21.59 11.64
C ILE A 86 3.33 -22.45 11.52
N ILE A 87 2.44 -22.15 10.57
CA ILE A 87 1.23 -22.95 10.34
C ILE A 87 1.62 -24.30 9.74
N ASP A 88 2.53 -24.33 8.77
CA ASP A 88 3.03 -25.57 8.16
C ASP A 88 3.69 -26.48 9.21
N ASP A 89 4.54 -25.92 10.08
CA ASP A 89 5.16 -26.68 11.20
C ASP A 89 4.10 -27.25 12.15
N MET A 90 3.05 -26.47 12.45
CA MET A 90 1.94 -26.94 13.29
C MET A 90 1.16 -28.09 12.64
N ASP A 91 0.87 -27.99 11.34
CA ASP A 91 0.17 -29.03 10.60
C ASP A 91 1.02 -30.30 10.49
N GLU A 92 2.34 -30.19 10.29
CA GLU A 92 3.24 -31.34 10.31
C GLU A 92 3.23 -32.06 11.67
N HIS A 93 3.26 -31.31 12.77
CA HIS A 93 3.16 -31.89 14.11
C HIS A 93 1.79 -32.56 14.37
N LEU A 94 0.69 -31.98 13.88
CA LEU A 94 -0.63 -32.58 13.97
C LEU A 94 -0.71 -33.90 13.18
N VAL A 95 -0.15 -33.94 11.97
CA VAL A 95 -0.09 -35.16 11.15
C VAL A 95 0.73 -36.24 11.85
N LYS A 96 1.88 -35.89 12.45
CA LYS A 96 2.69 -36.83 13.24
C LYS A 96 1.93 -37.40 14.43
N LEU A 97 1.18 -36.56 15.16
CA LEU A 97 0.34 -37.01 16.29
C LEU A 97 -0.79 -37.94 15.84
N ILE A 98 -1.48 -37.62 14.73
CA ILE A 98 -2.53 -38.46 14.17
C ILE A 98 -1.97 -39.82 13.74
N ASN A 99 -0.80 -39.84 13.09
CA ASN A 99 -0.14 -41.08 12.70
C ASN A 99 0.32 -41.91 13.90
N LEU A 100 0.78 -41.28 14.98
CA LEU A 100 1.11 -41.97 16.23
C LEU A 100 -0.11 -42.62 16.90
N ILE A 101 -1.25 -41.92 16.92
CA ILE A 101 -2.49 -42.42 17.54
C ILE A 101 -3.17 -43.47 16.66
N THR A 102 -3.13 -43.31 15.34
CA THR A 102 -3.74 -44.25 14.38
C THR A 102 -2.86 -45.48 14.16
N GLY A 103 -1.54 -45.30 14.13
CA GLY A 103 -0.56 -46.37 13.98
C GLY A 103 -0.33 -47.20 15.24
N SER A 104 -0.94 -46.85 16.39
CA SER A 104 -0.94 -47.67 17.60
C SER A 104 -2.10 -48.70 17.64
N ARG A 105 -2.65 -49.06 16.48
CA ARG A 105 -3.60 -50.17 16.30
C ARG A 105 -3.13 -51.09 15.20
#